data_AF-A0A3L9I4N9-F1
#
_entry.id   AF-A0A3L9I4N9-F1
#
_cell.length_a   1.000
_cell.length_b   1.000
_cell.length_c   1.000
_cell.angle_alpha   90.00
_cell.angle_beta   90.00
_cell.angle_gamma   90.00
#
_symmetry.space_group_name_H-M   'P 1'
#
loop_
_entity.id
_entity.type
_entity.pdbx_description
1 polymer ?
#
loop_
_entity_poly.entity_id
_entity_poly.type
_entity_poly.pdbx_seq_one_letter_code
_entity_poly.pdbx_strand_id
1 'polypeptide(L)'
;KTFPQLKGVKIDYRWTGNFLLTLSRMPQFGRLDTNIYYMQGYSGHGVTCTHLAGRLIAELLRGDAERFDAFANLPHYPFPGGRTLRVPFTAMGAAYYSLRDRLGV
;
A
#
# COMPACT_ATOMS: atom_id res chain seq x y z
N LYS A 1 3.03 4.61 27.04
CA LYS A 1 1.70 5.19 27.37
C LYS A 1 0.60 4.14 27.23
N THR A 2 0.52 3.45 26.09
CA THR A 2 -0.53 2.45 25.80
C THR A 2 -0.37 1.11 26.53
N PHE A 3 0.86 0.61 26.69
CA PHE A 3 1.12 -0.69 27.34
C PHE A 3 2.18 -0.56 28.46
N PRO A 4 1.80 -0.06 29.65
CA PRO A 4 2.73 0.13 30.77
C PRO A 4 3.41 -1.16 31.25
N GLN A 5 2.74 -2.31 31.11
CA GLN A 5 3.24 -3.63 31.53
C GLN A 5 4.46 -4.10 30.75
N LEU A 6 4.73 -3.54 29.56
CA LEU A 6 5.91 -3.88 28.76
C LEU A 6 7.16 -3.09 29.18
N LYS A 7 7.09 -2.30 30.26
CA LYS A 7 8.24 -1.52 30.74
C LYS A 7 9.39 -2.46 31.12
N GLY A 8 10.56 -2.26 30.51
CA GLY A 8 11.77 -3.04 30.78
C GLY A 8 11.88 -4.35 30.00
N VAL A 9 10.89 -4.71 29.18
CA VAL A 9 11.00 -5.86 28.26
C VAL A 9 12.04 -5.56 27.18
N LYS A 10 13.00 -6.48 26.99
CA LYS A 10 14.04 -6.36 25.97
C LYS A 10 13.42 -6.53 24.57
N ILE A 11 13.85 -5.69 23.63
CA ILE A 11 13.51 -5.84 22.20
C ILE A 11 14.64 -6.64 21.55
N ASP A 12 14.37 -7.89 21.16
CA ASP A 12 15.37 -8.75 20.52
C ASP A 12 15.57 -8.40 19.05
N TYR A 13 14.51 -7.95 18.36
CA TYR A 13 14.54 -7.62 16.94
C TYR A 13 13.72 -6.37 16.61
N ARG A 14 14.22 -5.60 15.65
CA ARG A 14 13.51 -4.47 15.05
C ARG A 14 13.81 -4.44 13.56
N TRP A 15 12.78 -4.22 12.76
CA TRP A 15 12.92 -4.01 11.33
C TRP A 15 12.13 -2.79 10.88
N THR A 16 12.51 -2.30 9.71
CA THR A 16 11.76 -1.32 8.95
C THR A 16 11.71 -1.81 7.51
N GLY A 17 10.70 -1.40 6.77
CA GLY A 17 10.53 -1.79 5.38
C GLY A 17 9.77 -0.73 4.63
N ASN A 18 10.12 -0.58 3.36
CA ASN A 18 9.33 0.22 2.45
C ASN A 18 8.13 -0.60 1.99
N PHE A 19 6.98 0.05 1.90
CA PHE A 19 5.80 -0.51 1.26
C PHE A 19 5.23 0.49 0.27
N LEU A 20 4.57 -0.03 -0.75
CA LEU A 20 3.99 0.81 -1.79
C LEU A 20 2.59 1.28 -1.35
N LEU A 21 2.44 2.60 -1.29
CA LEU A 21 1.21 3.26 -0.91
C LEU A 21 0.58 3.95 -2.11
N THR A 22 -0.70 3.70 -2.34
CA THR A 22 -1.51 4.32 -3.39
C THR A 22 -2.28 5.50 -2.83
N LEU A 23 -2.67 6.46 -3.69
CA LEU A 23 -3.39 7.65 -3.25
C LEU A 23 -4.79 7.30 -2.71
N SER A 24 -5.47 6.35 -3.36
CA SER A 24 -6.80 5.86 -2.96
C SER A 24 -6.76 4.88 -1.78
N ARG A 25 -5.58 4.46 -1.32
CA ARG A 25 -5.37 3.37 -0.34
C ARG A 25 -5.90 2.00 -0.80
N MET A 26 -6.38 1.88 -2.03
CA MET A 26 -6.82 0.64 -2.65
C MET A 26 -5.68 -0.04 -3.40
N PRO A 27 -5.71 -1.38 -3.54
CA PRO A 27 -4.74 -2.09 -4.36
C PRO A 27 -4.90 -1.72 -5.84
N GLN A 28 -3.81 -1.76 -6.59
CA GLN A 28 -3.80 -1.45 -8.02
C GLN A 28 -3.60 -2.72 -8.84
N PHE A 29 -4.60 -3.05 -9.64
CA PHE A 29 -4.62 -4.20 -10.53
C PHE A 29 -4.73 -3.70 -11.96
N GLY A 30 -4.10 -4.34 -12.93
CA GLY A 30 -4.31 -3.93 -14.32
C GLY A 30 -3.45 -4.66 -15.32
N ARG A 31 -3.51 -4.17 -16.55
CA ARG A 31 -2.84 -4.70 -17.74
C ARG A 31 -2.01 -3.61 -18.38
N LEU A 32 -0.75 -3.90 -18.70
CA LEU A 32 0.11 -3.02 -19.49
C LEU A 32 0.05 -3.38 -20.98
N ASP A 33 -0.19 -4.65 -21.29
CA ASP A 33 -0.31 -5.19 -22.64
C ASP A 33 -1.13 -6.50 -22.58
N THR A 34 -1.32 -7.15 -23.73
CA THR A 34 -2.08 -8.40 -23.96
C THR A 34 -1.75 -9.51 -22.97
N ASN A 35 -0.48 -9.66 -22.57
CA ASN A 35 -0.03 -10.69 -21.63
C ASN A 35 0.86 -10.13 -20.51
N ILE A 36 0.69 -8.85 -20.19
CA ILE A 36 1.45 -8.19 -19.11
C ILE A 36 0.46 -7.65 -18.08
N TYR A 37 0.41 -8.31 -16.93
CA TYR A 37 -0.48 -8.00 -15.82
C TYR A 37 0.31 -7.44 -14.65
N TYR A 38 -0.27 -6.51 -13.90
CA TYR A 38 0.31 -6.02 -12.66
C TYR A 38 -0.70 -6.06 -11.52
N MET A 39 -0.19 -6.33 -10.33
CA MET A 39 -0.91 -6.27 -9.06
C MET A 39 0.06 -5.69 -8.03
N GLN A 40 -0.17 -4.45 -7.59
CA GLN A 40 0.74 -3.73 -6.71
C GLN A 40 0.00 -2.83 -5.72
N GLY A 41 0.75 -2.12 -4.87
CA GLY A 41 0.21 -1.00 -4.11
C GLY A 41 -0.85 -1.36 -3.09
N TYR A 42 -0.70 -2.50 -2.43
CA TYR A 42 -1.66 -3.02 -1.44
C TYR A 42 -1.86 -2.12 -0.20
N SER A 43 -1.12 -1.02 -0.07
CA SER A 43 -1.37 0.04 0.92
C SER A 43 -1.50 -0.45 2.37
N GLY A 44 -0.65 -1.42 2.75
CA GLY A 44 -0.64 -2.03 4.08
C GLY A 44 -1.45 -3.33 4.19
N HIS A 45 -2.23 -3.71 3.17
CA HIS A 45 -3.05 -4.92 3.15
C HIS A 45 -2.38 -6.09 2.42
N GLY A 46 -1.05 -6.05 2.25
CA GLY A 46 -0.30 -6.97 1.40
C GLY A 46 -0.54 -8.44 1.74
N VAL A 47 -0.50 -8.82 3.02
CA VAL A 47 -0.64 -10.23 3.44
C VAL A 47 -1.96 -10.83 2.97
N THR A 48 -3.08 -10.14 3.21
CA THR A 48 -4.41 -10.64 2.82
C THR A 48 -4.65 -10.48 1.32
N CYS A 49 -4.25 -9.35 0.76
CA CYS A 49 -4.58 -9.02 -0.63
C CYS A 49 -3.77 -9.83 -1.65
N THR A 50 -2.54 -10.24 -1.35
CA THR A 50 -1.72 -11.04 -2.28
C THR A 50 -2.28 -12.44 -2.51
N HIS A 51 -2.88 -13.07 -1.50
CA HIS A 51 -3.57 -14.36 -1.66
C HIS A 51 -4.76 -14.23 -2.62
N LEU A 52 -5.56 -13.18 -2.45
CA LEU A 52 -6.65 -12.87 -3.37
C LEU A 52 -6.10 -12.59 -4.77
N ALA A 53 -5.05 -11.77 -4.89
CA ALA A 53 -4.42 -11.42 -6.16
C ALA A 53 -3.97 -12.67 -6.93
N GLY A 54 -3.33 -13.62 -6.23
CA GLY A 54 -2.91 -14.90 -6.80
C GLY A 54 -4.07 -15.75 -7.34
N ARG A 55 -5.21 -15.75 -6.64
CA ARG A 55 -6.42 -16.40 -7.15
C ARG A 55 -6.99 -15.68 -8.37
N LEU A 56 -7.12 -14.36 -8.32
CA LEU A 56 -7.71 -13.57 -9.40
C LEU A 56 -6.89 -13.67 -10.70
N ILE A 57 -5.55 -13.70 -10.62
CA ILE A 57 -4.73 -13.90 -11.80
C ILE A 57 -4.86 -15.32 -12.37
N ALA A 58 -5.03 -16.34 -11.52
CA ALA A 58 -5.27 -17.70 -11.99
C ALA A 58 -6.65 -17.86 -12.66
N GLU A 59 -7.69 -17.23 -12.12
CA GLU A 59 -9.03 -17.13 -12.73
C GLU A 59 -8.94 -16.45 -14.11
N LEU A 60 -8.26 -15.30 -14.17
CA LEU A 60 -8.03 -14.56 -15.41
C LEU A 60 -7.35 -15.40 -16.48
N LEU A 61 -6.28 -16.11 -16.14
CA LEU A 61 -5.53 -16.95 -17.08
C LEU A 61 -6.34 -18.16 -17.57
N ARG A 62 -7.39 -18.55 -16.84
CA ARG A 62 -8.35 -19.60 -17.25
C ARG A 62 -9.50 -19.05 -18.10
N GLY A 63 -9.53 -17.74 -18.36
CA GLY A 63 -10.58 -17.06 -19.13
C GLY A 63 -11.70 -16.46 -18.28
N ASP A 64 -11.61 -16.50 -16.95
CA ASP A 64 -12.57 -15.86 -16.04
C ASP A 64 -12.00 -14.54 -15.51
N ALA A 65 -12.28 -13.45 -16.23
CA ALA A 65 -11.71 -12.14 -15.95
C ALA A 65 -12.55 -11.28 -15.00
N GLU A 66 -13.79 -11.65 -14.70
CA GLU A 66 -14.80 -10.76 -14.09
C GLU A 66 -14.29 -10.11 -12.80
N ARG A 67 -13.76 -10.93 -11.90
CA ARG A 67 -13.31 -10.49 -10.58
C ARG A 67 -11.99 -9.73 -10.65
N PHE A 68 -11.11 -10.09 -11.58
CA PHE A 68 -9.90 -9.31 -11.83
C PHE A 68 -10.25 -7.92 -12.36
N ASP A 69 -11.20 -7.85 -13.30
CA ASP A 69 -11.64 -6.61 -13.94
C ASP A 69 -12.35 -5.68 -12.97
N ALA A 70 -13.07 -6.20 -11.97
CA ALA A 70 -13.61 -5.41 -10.88
C ALA A 70 -12.53 -4.61 -10.13
N PHE A 71 -11.35 -5.19 -9.90
CA PHE A 71 -10.21 -4.48 -9.31
C PHE A 71 -9.49 -3.59 -10.33
N ALA A 72 -9.35 -4.04 -11.59
CA ALA A 72 -8.67 -3.29 -12.63
C ALA A 72 -9.41 -2.00 -13.03
N ASN A 73 -10.72 -1.97 -12.84
CA ASN A 73 -11.57 -0.81 -13.09
C ASN A 73 -11.54 0.22 -11.95
N LEU A 74 -10.84 -0.05 -10.83
CA LEU A 74 -10.69 0.93 -9.77
C LEU A 74 -9.84 2.12 -10.25
N PRO A 75 -10.20 3.36 -9.87
CA PRO A 75 -9.49 4.53 -10.32
C PRO A 75 -8.05 4.56 -9.77
N HIS A 76 -7.08 4.70 -10.68
CA HIS A 76 -5.67 4.85 -10.36
C HIS A 76 -5.23 6.29 -10.50
N TYR A 77 -5.21 7.00 -9.37
CA TYR A 77 -4.77 8.39 -9.38
C TYR A 77 -3.25 8.50 -9.37
N PRO A 78 -2.65 9.30 -10.27
CA PRO A 78 -1.25 9.68 -10.14
C PRO A 78 -1.07 10.56 -8.90
N PHE A 79 0.14 10.57 -8.35
CA PHE A 79 0.46 11.48 -7.25
C PHE A 79 0.37 12.94 -7.74
N PRO A 80 -0.25 13.88 -6.99
CA PRO A 80 -0.32 15.29 -7.39
C PRO A 80 1.08 15.89 -7.60
N GLY A 81 1.34 16.40 -8.81
CA GLY A 81 2.68 16.88 -9.20
C GLY A 81 3.71 15.78 -9.47
N GLY A 82 3.26 14.55 -9.64
CA GLY A 82 4.06 13.44 -10.13
C GLY A 82 5.24 13.06 -9.23
N ARG A 83 6.31 12.59 -9.87
CA ARG A 83 7.50 12.06 -9.18
C ARG A 83 8.25 13.13 -8.40
N THR A 84 8.28 14.37 -8.89
CA THR A 84 9.04 15.47 -8.29
C THR A 84 8.42 15.93 -6.97
N LEU A 85 7.09 16.00 -6.87
CA LEU A 85 6.41 16.43 -5.64
C LEU A 85 6.14 15.30 -4.64
N ARG A 86 6.26 14.03 -5.03
CA ARG A 86 6.01 12.88 -4.14
C ARG A 86 6.86 12.90 -2.86
N VAL A 87 8.16 13.13 -2.99
CA VAL A 87 9.09 13.15 -1.86
C VAL A 87 8.87 14.36 -0.95
N PRO A 88 8.84 15.62 -1.44
CA PRO A 88 8.67 16.77 -0.56
C PRO A 88 7.31 16.77 0.16
N PHE A 89 6.23 16.34 -0.51
CA PHE A 89 4.92 16.25 0.15
C PHE A 89 4.89 15.16 1.23
N THR A 90 5.53 14.02 1.00
CA THR A 90 5.66 12.98 2.03
C THR A 90 6.50 13.48 3.22
N ALA A 91 7.59 14.19 2.96
CA ALA A 91 8.44 14.76 4.01
C ALA A 91 7.71 15.82 4.84
N MET A 92 6.94 16.71 4.19
CA MET A 92 6.09 17.68 4.90
C MET A 92 5.04 16.99 5.77
N GLY A 93 4.38 15.95 5.26
CA GLY A 93 3.44 15.16 6.05
C GLY A 93 4.11 14.52 7.27
N ALA A 94 5.29 13.90 7.08
CA ALA A 94 6.05 13.30 8.17
C ALA A 94 6.47 14.34 9.23
N ALA A 95 6.91 15.53 8.80
CA ALA A 95 7.27 16.63 9.71
C ALA A 95 6.05 17.12 10.50
N TYR A 96 4.90 17.28 9.84
CA TYR A 96 3.64 17.67 10.47
C TYR A 96 3.19 16.66 11.54
N TYR A 97 3.15 15.37 11.20
CA TYR A 97 2.78 14.34 12.17
C TYR A 97 3.80 14.19 13.30
N SER A 98 5.09 14.33 13.00
CA SER A 98 6.14 14.33 14.05
C SER A 98 5.98 15.50 15.02
N LEU A 99 5.59 16.67 14.53
CA LEU A 99 5.31 17.83 15.37
C LEU A 99 4.06 17.60 16.24
N ARG A 100 2.99 17.09 15.64
CA ARG A 100 1.76 16.71 16.36
C ARG A 100 2.02 15.70 17.49
N ASP A 101 2.79 14.65 17.19
CA ASP A 101 3.17 13.63 18.19
C ASP A 101 3.97 14.24 19.35
N ARG A 102 4.85 15.21 19.07
CA ARG A 102 5.61 15.94 20.10
C ARG A 102 4.74 16.87 20.95
N LEU A 103 3.75 17.51 20.34
CA LEU A 103 2.81 18.40 21.01
C LEU A 103 1.68 17.61 21.73
N GLY A 104 1.55 16.32 21.46
CA GLY A 104 0.56 15.44 22.09
C GLY A 104 -0.87 15.62 21.57
N VAL A 105 -1.03 16.08 20.32
CA VAL A 105 -2.33 16.39 19.68
C VAL A 105 -2.56 15.59 18.41
#